data_AF-A0A5N7AYT2-F1
#
_entry.id   AF-A0A5N7AYT2-F1
#
_cell.length_a   1.000
_cell.length_b   1.000
_cell.length_c   1.000
_cell.angle_alpha   90.00
_cell.angle_beta   90.00
_cell.angle_gamma   90.00
#
_symmetry.space_group_name_H-M   'P 1'
#
loop_
_entity.id
_entity.type
_entity.pdbx_description
1 polymer ?
#
loop_
_entity_poly.entity_id
_entity_poly.type
_entity_poly.pdbx_seq_one_letter_code
_entity_poly.pdbx_strand_id
1 'polypeptide(L)'
;MRTQRFFSTALHTFTSFRYRPTPLIAKSAFHHLRKASFPISKSTTLKAIPGIPFLSSFFTSSAKPETDDNSNMSYPGERSAEEWRAVLSPEQFRILREKGTERPGTGEYDSHYPSEGVYNCAGCDAPLYRATHKFKSGCGWPAYFDSIPGAVTRHTDSTFGMQRTEIVCSNCGGHLGHVFKGEGFPTPTDERHCVNSVSLKFQEGDEGVKAKA
;
A
#
# COMPACT_ATOMS: atom_id res chain seq x y z
N MET A 1 25.44 74.33 7.05
CA MET A 1 26.23 73.29 6.34
C MET A 1 25.24 72.42 5.57
N ARG A 2 25.07 72.65 4.26
CA ARG A 2 25.52 71.78 3.14
C ARG A 2 24.93 70.35 3.24
N THR A 3 23.80 70.03 2.60
CA THR A 3 23.53 69.72 1.16
C THR A 3 23.74 68.25 0.77
N GLN A 4 22.85 67.80 -0.15
CA GLN A 4 22.86 66.63 -1.05
C GLN A 4 22.15 65.38 -0.49
N ARG A 5 20.92 65.01 -0.93
CA ARG A 5 20.44 64.53 -2.26
C ARG A 5 21.23 63.34 -2.81
N PHE A 6 20.63 62.15 -2.76
CA PHE A 6 20.70 61.18 -3.86
C PHE A 6 19.34 60.48 -4.03
N PHE A 7 18.73 60.72 -5.18
CA PHE A 7 17.67 59.90 -5.77
C PHE A 7 18.29 58.58 -6.23
N SER A 8 17.59 57.46 -6.04
CA SER A 8 17.72 56.32 -6.95
C SER A 8 16.39 55.57 -7.03
N THR A 9 15.71 55.81 -8.14
CA THR A 9 14.52 55.11 -8.61
C THR A 9 14.90 53.69 -9.05
N ALA A 10 14.46 52.67 -8.33
CA ALA A 10 14.54 51.29 -8.78
C ALA A 10 13.35 50.96 -9.70
N LEU A 11 13.59 51.04 -11.00
CA LEU A 11 12.74 50.45 -12.04
C LEU A 11 12.93 48.93 -12.00
N HIS A 12 11.95 48.19 -11.49
CA HIS A 12 11.86 46.75 -11.71
C HIS A 12 10.91 46.46 -12.87
N THR A 13 11.51 45.87 -13.89
CA THR A 13 10.96 45.46 -15.17
C THR A 13 9.89 44.38 -15.00
N PHE A 14 8.70 44.67 -15.53
CA PHE A 14 7.64 43.69 -15.74
C PHE A 14 8.11 42.65 -16.78
N THR A 15 8.42 41.43 -16.32
CA THR A 15 8.58 40.29 -17.22
C THR A 15 7.21 39.76 -17.60
N SER A 16 6.90 39.89 -18.88
CA SER A 16 5.63 39.53 -19.49
C SER A 16 5.44 38.01 -19.47
N PHE A 17 4.39 37.58 -18.78
CA PHE A 17 3.85 36.23 -18.77
C PHE A 17 3.42 35.85 -20.20
N ARG A 18 4.24 35.08 -20.93
CA ARG A 18 3.82 34.50 -22.21
C ARG A 18 3.01 33.24 -21.95
N TYR A 19 1.70 33.45 -21.84
CA TYR A 19 0.68 32.42 -21.94
C TYR A 19 0.77 31.76 -23.33
N ARG A 20 1.07 30.44 -23.36
CA ARG A 20 1.07 29.66 -24.60
C ARG A 20 -0.21 28.81 -24.63
N PRO A 21 -1.24 29.19 -25.41
CA PRO A 21 -2.40 28.34 -25.58
C PRO A 21 -2.01 27.20 -26.54
N THR A 22 -2.12 25.96 -26.08
CA THR A 22 -2.09 24.80 -26.97
C THR A 22 -3.42 24.72 -27.72
N PRO A 23 -3.40 24.38 -29.03
CA PRO A 23 -4.61 24.38 -29.84
C PRO A 23 -5.46 23.14 -29.54
N LEU A 24 -6.77 23.39 -29.39
CA LEU A 24 -7.83 22.41 -29.57
C LEU A 24 -7.82 21.93 -31.03
N ILE A 25 -7.61 20.63 -31.23
CA ILE A 25 -8.04 19.95 -32.46
C ILE A 25 -9.04 18.88 -32.06
N ALA A 26 -10.25 19.10 -32.56
CA ALA A 26 -11.39 18.21 -32.46
C ALA A 26 -11.39 17.16 -33.58
N LYS A 27 -12.29 16.18 -33.37
CA LYS A 27 -12.97 15.31 -34.34
C LYS A 27 -12.50 13.86 -34.40
N SER A 28 -13.29 13.02 -33.71
CA SER A 28 -14.14 11.99 -34.32
C SER A 28 -13.49 11.05 -35.35
N ALA A 29 -13.29 9.79 -34.94
CA ALA A 29 -13.50 8.65 -35.81
C ALA A 29 -14.29 7.57 -35.06
N PHE A 30 -15.58 7.54 -35.38
CA PHE A 30 -16.48 6.43 -35.14
C PHE A 30 -16.03 5.17 -35.92
N HIS A 31 -16.50 4.01 -35.43
CA HIS A 31 -16.56 2.70 -36.09
C HIS A 31 -15.27 1.91 -36.27
N HIS A 32 -15.06 0.90 -35.40
CA HIS A 32 -15.34 -0.48 -35.81
C HIS A 32 -15.39 -1.40 -34.59
N LEU A 33 -16.61 -1.70 -34.14
CA LEU A 33 -16.89 -2.90 -33.35
C LEU A 33 -16.50 -4.10 -34.22
N ARG A 34 -15.36 -4.73 -33.93
CA ARG A 34 -15.10 -6.09 -34.37
C ARG A 34 -16.00 -7.01 -33.54
N LYS A 35 -17.13 -7.41 -34.13
CA LYS A 35 -17.88 -8.59 -33.71
C LYS A 35 -16.93 -9.78 -33.75
N ALA A 36 -16.50 -10.26 -32.57
CA ALA A 36 -15.95 -11.59 -32.44
C ALA A 36 -17.11 -12.58 -32.58
N SER A 37 -17.21 -13.20 -33.74
CA SER A 37 -18.12 -14.31 -34.00
C SER A 37 -17.63 -15.52 -33.22
N PHE A 38 -18.23 -15.80 -32.08
CA PHE A 38 -18.04 -17.07 -31.38
C PHE A 38 -18.78 -18.17 -32.15
N PRO A 39 -18.12 -19.29 -32.52
CA PRO A 39 -18.83 -20.42 -33.09
C PRO A 39 -19.69 -21.08 -32.00
N ILE A 40 -20.99 -21.13 -32.29
CA ILE A 40 -22.01 -21.91 -31.59
C ILE A 40 -21.58 -23.38 -31.66
N SER A 41 -21.05 -23.92 -30.56
CA SER A 41 -20.84 -25.36 -30.43
C SER A 41 -22.15 -26.02 -30.04
N LYS A 42 -22.53 -27.01 -30.86
CA LYS A 42 -23.81 -27.70 -30.84
C LYS A 42 -23.95 -28.56 -29.58
N SER A 43 -25.18 -28.61 -29.07
CA SER A 43 -25.63 -29.55 -28.04
C SER A 43 -25.23 -30.98 -28.42
N THR A 44 -24.46 -31.64 -27.55
CA THR A 44 -24.30 -33.09 -27.64
C THR A 44 -25.29 -33.73 -26.68
N THR A 45 -26.19 -34.48 -27.30
CA THR A 45 -27.24 -35.31 -26.73
C THR A 45 -26.73 -36.29 -25.68
N LEU A 46 -27.48 -36.36 -24.58
CA LEU A 46 -27.42 -37.36 -23.53
C LEU A 46 -27.54 -38.78 -24.11
N LYS A 47 -26.68 -39.69 -23.66
CA LYS A 47 -26.92 -41.14 -23.73
C LYS A 47 -26.90 -41.69 -22.31
N ALA A 48 -28.06 -42.14 -21.88
CA ALA A 48 -28.28 -42.87 -20.65
C ALA A 48 -27.65 -44.28 -20.73
N ILE A 49 -27.03 -44.73 -19.65
CA ILE A 49 -26.64 -46.13 -19.41
C ILE A 49 -27.38 -46.60 -18.15
N PRO A 50 -28.00 -47.79 -18.14
CA PRO A 50 -28.76 -48.28 -17.00
C PRO A 50 -27.85 -49.01 -15.98
N GLY A 51 -28.17 -48.82 -14.70
CA GLY A 51 -28.18 -49.87 -13.69
C GLY A 51 -26.83 -50.45 -13.25
N ILE A 52 -26.26 -49.89 -12.17
CA ILE A 52 -25.46 -50.66 -11.21
C ILE A 52 -26.05 -50.39 -9.81
N PRO A 53 -26.41 -51.43 -9.04
CA PRO A 53 -27.21 -51.29 -7.84
C PRO A 53 -26.36 -50.82 -6.64
N PHE A 54 -26.93 -49.87 -5.91
CA PHE A 54 -26.99 -49.81 -4.45
C PHE A 54 -25.85 -50.48 -3.67
N LEU A 55 -24.81 -49.70 -3.34
CA LEU A 55 -24.10 -49.86 -2.07
C LEU A 55 -24.09 -48.52 -1.36
N SER A 56 -24.80 -48.49 -0.24
CA SER A 56 -24.80 -47.45 0.76
C SER A 56 -23.38 -47.23 1.30
N SER A 57 -22.91 -45.99 1.24
CA SER A 57 -22.15 -45.42 2.35
C SER A 57 -22.29 -43.91 2.31
N PHE A 58 -23.10 -43.43 3.24
CA PHE A 58 -23.07 -42.09 3.76
C PHE A 58 -21.65 -41.77 4.21
N PHE A 59 -20.95 -40.88 3.51
CA PHE A 59 -20.02 -39.94 4.10
C PHE A 59 -19.94 -38.73 3.17
N THR A 60 -20.83 -37.76 3.41
CA THR A 60 -20.69 -36.42 2.84
C THR A 60 -19.58 -35.73 3.64
N SER A 61 -18.35 -35.83 3.15
CA SER A 61 -17.25 -35.04 3.68
C SER A 61 -17.45 -33.60 3.20
N SER A 62 -17.97 -32.73 4.06
CA SER A 62 -17.76 -31.29 3.94
C SER A 62 -16.26 -31.04 3.98
N ALA A 63 -15.62 -31.00 2.81
CA ALA A 63 -14.28 -30.47 2.68
C ALA A 63 -14.34 -28.97 3.01
N LYS A 64 -13.88 -28.62 4.21
CA LYS A 64 -13.44 -27.25 4.48
C LYS A 64 -12.26 -26.97 3.53
N PRO A 65 -12.19 -25.80 2.86
CA PRO A 65 -10.96 -25.41 2.19
C PRO A 65 -9.90 -25.16 3.28
N GLU A 66 -8.93 -26.05 3.39
CA GLU A 66 -7.74 -25.85 4.22
C GLU A 66 -6.80 -24.91 3.47
N THR A 67 -6.80 -23.64 3.87
CA THR A 67 -5.68 -22.73 3.64
C THR A 67 -5.03 -22.51 4.99
N ASP A 68 -4.04 -23.33 5.33
CA ASP A 68 -3.22 -23.12 6.53
C ASP A 68 -1.78 -23.56 6.22
N ASP A 69 -1.05 -22.69 5.51
CA ASP A 69 0.42 -22.70 5.56
C ASP A 69 0.83 -21.59 6.53
N ASN A 70 0.70 -21.91 7.82
CA ASN A 70 0.91 -21.00 8.92
C ASN A 70 2.32 -21.23 9.48
N SER A 71 3.25 -20.38 9.08
CA SER A 71 4.45 -20.15 9.88
C SER A 71 4.00 -19.58 11.22
N ASN A 72 3.98 -20.45 12.24
CA ASN A 72 3.46 -20.23 13.58
C ASN A 72 4.16 -19.05 14.30
N MET A 73 3.75 -17.83 13.97
CA MET A 73 4.14 -16.59 14.61
C MET A 73 2.85 -15.99 15.18
N SER A 74 2.61 -16.21 16.47
CA SER A 74 1.45 -15.65 17.16
C SER A 74 1.69 -14.17 17.45
N TYR A 75 0.73 -13.31 17.07
CA TYR A 75 0.78 -11.87 17.33
C TYR A 75 -0.18 -11.47 18.46
N PRO A 76 0.17 -10.52 19.35
CA PRO A 76 -0.67 -10.14 20.48
C PRO A 76 -2.09 -9.65 20.12
N GLY A 77 -2.24 -9.04 18.94
CA GLY A 77 -3.48 -8.50 18.39
C GLY A 77 -3.96 -9.26 17.16
N GLU A 78 -3.67 -10.55 17.07
CA GLU A 78 -4.20 -11.43 16.03
C GLU A 78 -5.72 -11.60 16.15
N ARG A 79 -6.39 -11.71 14.99
CA ARG A 79 -7.84 -11.86 14.84
C ARG A 79 -8.12 -12.76 13.64
N SER A 80 -9.31 -13.34 13.56
CA SER A 80 -9.70 -14.20 12.45
C SER A 80 -9.77 -13.42 11.11
N ALA A 81 -9.69 -14.14 9.99
CA ALA A 81 -9.83 -13.52 8.67
C ALA A 81 -11.19 -12.83 8.49
N GLU A 82 -12.27 -13.41 9.02
CA GLU A 82 -13.62 -12.86 8.97
C GLU A 82 -13.73 -11.59 9.79
N GLU A 83 -13.14 -11.55 10.99
CA GLU A 83 -13.08 -10.34 11.82
C GLU A 83 -12.32 -9.22 11.09
N TRP A 84 -11.21 -9.55 10.43
CA TRP A 84 -10.49 -8.58 9.61
C TRP A 84 -11.30 -8.07 8.43
N ARG A 85 -12.03 -8.93 7.71
CA ARG A 85 -12.91 -8.52 6.61
C ARG A 85 -14.05 -7.60 7.08
N ALA A 86 -14.46 -7.70 8.33
CA ALA A 86 -15.50 -6.83 8.90
C ALA A 86 -14.98 -5.43 9.31
N VAL A 87 -13.72 -5.33 9.74
CA VAL A 87 -13.12 -4.08 10.24
C VAL A 87 -12.35 -3.31 9.16
N LEU A 88 -11.71 -4.02 8.24
CA LEU A 88 -10.87 -3.41 7.19
C LEU A 88 -11.67 -3.12 5.93
N SER A 89 -11.26 -2.05 5.23
CA SER A 89 -11.70 -1.87 3.84
C SER A 89 -11.13 -2.99 2.95
N PRO A 90 -11.74 -3.27 1.78
CA PRO A 90 -11.24 -4.31 0.88
C PRO A 90 -9.77 -4.12 0.48
N GLU A 91 -9.34 -2.87 0.26
CA GLU A 91 -7.96 -2.55 -0.10
C GLU A 91 -7.00 -2.70 1.08
N GLN A 92 -7.42 -2.31 2.28
CA GLN A 92 -6.65 -2.55 3.50
C GLN A 92 -6.48 -4.04 3.76
N PHE A 93 -7.53 -4.83 3.58
CA PHE A 93 -7.46 -6.29 3.72
C PHE A 93 -6.49 -6.90 2.70
N ARG A 94 -6.60 -6.52 1.43
CA ARG A 94 -5.70 -6.96 0.36
C ARG A 94 -4.23 -6.69 0.69
N ILE A 95 -3.92 -5.50 1.22
CA ILE A 95 -2.55 -5.12 1.53
C ILE A 95 -2.08 -5.77 2.83
N LEU A 96 -2.80 -5.58 3.95
CA LEU A 96 -2.38 -6.02 5.28
C LEU A 96 -2.40 -7.55 5.45
N ARG A 97 -3.31 -8.26 4.77
CA ARG A 97 -3.55 -9.71 4.98
C ARG A 97 -3.15 -10.55 3.79
N GLU A 98 -3.42 -10.09 2.57
CA GLU A 98 -3.06 -10.82 1.34
C GLU A 98 -1.68 -10.40 0.80
N LYS A 99 -0.90 -9.65 1.59
CA LYS A 99 0.45 -9.14 1.23
C LYS A 99 0.48 -8.38 -0.11
N GLY A 100 -0.61 -7.72 -0.44
CA GLY A 100 -0.72 -6.88 -1.62
C GLY A 100 0.14 -5.62 -1.53
N THR A 101 0.34 -4.97 -2.68
CA THR A 101 1.01 -3.67 -2.77
C THR A 101 0.10 -2.66 -3.48
N GLU A 102 0.02 -1.43 -2.96
CA GLU A 102 -0.70 -0.33 -3.61
C GLU A 102 0.07 0.18 -4.84
N ARG A 103 -0.62 0.84 -5.77
CA ARG A 103 0.03 1.38 -6.97
C ARG A 103 0.95 2.56 -6.59
N PRO A 104 2.16 2.69 -7.17
CA PRO A 104 3.05 3.79 -6.84
C PRO A 104 2.41 5.15 -7.14
N GLY A 105 2.65 6.12 -6.25
CA GLY A 105 2.20 7.51 -6.34
C GLY A 105 0.70 7.71 -6.09
N THR A 106 -0.01 6.68 -5.63
CA THR A 106 -1.45 6.77 -5.33
C THR A 106 -1.78 6.89 -3.84
N GLY A 107 -0.84 6.54 -2.97
CA GLY A 107 -1.04 6.57 -1.52
C GLY A 107 -1.16 7.99 -0.97
N GLU A 108 -2.12 8.18 -0.05
CA GLU A 108 -2.37 9.44 0.65
C GLU A 108 -1.10 10.01 1.32
N TYR A 109 -0.28 9.13 1.90
CA TYR A 109 0.86 9.50 2.70
C TYR A 109 2.19 9.58 1.93
N ASP A 110 2.21 9.31 0.63
CA ASP A 110 3.44 9.45 -0.18
C ASP A 110 3.95 10.90 -0.16
N SER A 111 3.04 11.84 -0.45
CA SER A 111 3.33 13.29 -0.46
C SER A 111 3.03 14.01 0.86
N HIS A 112 2.69 13.28 1.92
CA HIS A 112 2.37 13.85 3.23
C HIS A 112 3.63 13.97 4.12
N TYR A 113 3.99 15.18 4.56
CA TYR A 113 5.19 15.43 5.38
C TYR A 113 4.89 16.38 6.55
N PRO A 114 4.18 15.90 7.58
CA PRO A 114 3.90 16.70 8.77
C PRO A 114 5.17 16.86 9.62
N SER A 115 5.26 17.95 10.39
CA SER A 115 6.40 18.20 11.30
C SER A 115 6.38 17.28 12.53
N GLU A 116 5.18 16.90 12.98
CA GLU A 116 4.95 16.06 14.15
C GLU A 116 3.78 15.10 13.92
N GLY A 117 3.67 14.05 14.74
CA GLY A 117 2.63 13.04 14.63
C GLY A 117 3.18 11.62 14.46
N VAL A 118 2.27 10.65 14.47
CA VAL A 118 2.58 9.22 14.43
C VAL A 118 1.75 8.55 13.35
N TYR A 119 2.38 7.68 12.57
CA TYR A 119 1.71 6.76 11.67
C TYR A 119 1.48 5.44 12.38
N ASN A 120 0.21 5.13 12.60
CA ASN A 120 -0.24 3.90 13.23
C ASN A 120 -0.60 2.86 12.19
N CYS A 121 -0.60 1.59 12.57
CA CYS A 121 -1.09 0.50 11.75
C CYS A 121 -2.60 0.67 11.49
N ALA A 122 -3.02 0.69 10.22
CA ALA A 122 -4.43 0.83 9.86
C ALA A 122 -5.32 -0.32 10.38
N GLY A 123 -4.74 -1.49 10.71
CA GLY A 123 -5.51 -2.63 11.21
C GLY A 123 -5.65 -2.69 12.73
N CYS A 124 -4.59 -2.39 13.48
CA CYS A 124 -4.61 -2.56 14.95
C CYS A 124 -4.33 -1.27 15.74
N ASP A 125 -4.20 -0.14 15.04
CA ASP A 125 -3.89 1.18 15.60
C ASP A 125 -2.58 1.23 16.42
N ALA A 126 -1.71 0.22 16.32
CA ALA A 126 -0.40 0.23 16.98
C ALA A 126 0.52 1.27 16.32
N PRO A 127 1.29 2.06 17.09
CA PRO A 127 2.18 3.07 16.55
C PRO A 127 3.36 2.42 15.82
N LEU A 128 3.61 2.81 14.56
CA LEU A 128 4.64 2.20 13.71
C LEU A 128 5.81 3.16 13.42
N TYR A 129 5.50 4.39 13.00
CA TYR A 129 6.49 5.36 12.54
C TYR A 129 6.21 6.75 13.07
N ARG A 130 7.26 7.50 13.38
CA ARG A 130 7.16 8.93 13.69
C ARG A 130 7.21 9.75 12.40
N ALA A 131 6.52 10.90 12.39
CA ALA A 131 6.61 11.87 11.30
C ALA A 131 8.04 12.31 11.01
N THR A 132 8.84 12.49 12.06
CA THR A 132 10.27 12.86 11.99
C THR A 132 11.13 11.80 11.29
N HIS A 133 10.66 10.56 11.21
CA HIS A 133 11.40 9.48 10.55
C HIS A 133 11.11 9.41 9.04
N LYS A 134 10.11 10.16 8.56
CA LYS A 134 9.72 10.16 7.15
C LYS A 134 10.69 11.00 6.33
N PHE A 135 11.07 10.50 5.15
CA PHE A 135 11.92 11.23 4.22
C PHE A 135 11.50 11.03 2.77
N LYS A 136 11.98 11.89 1.87
CA LYS A 136 11.65 11.84 0.45
C LYS A 136 12.62 10.90 -0.29
N SER A 137 12.23 9.65 -0.47
CA SER A 137 12.99 8.64 -1.21
C SER A 137 12.78 8.69 -2.73
N GLY A 138 11.60 9.17 -3.18
CA GLY A 138 11.20 9.13 -4.58
C GLY A 138 10.75 7.74 -5.08
N CYS A 139 10.52 6.77 -4.19
CA CYS A 139 10.11 5.42 -4.59
C CYS A 139 8.63 5.30 -5.00
N GLY A 140 7.80 6.32 -4.74
CA GLY A 140 6.36 6.32 -5.04
C GLY A 140 5.49 5.74 -3.91
N TRP A 141 6.07 5.55 -2.73
CA TRP A 141 5.39 5.12 -1.51
C TRP A 141 6.01 5.88 -0.33
N PRO A 142 5.29 6.06 0.79
CA PRO A 142 5.86 6.66 1.98
C PRO A 142 7.09 5.87 2.44
N ALA A 143 8.17 6.60 2.71
CA ALA A 143 9.46 6.05 3.10
C ALA A 143 9.89 6.59 4.47
N TYR A 144 10.35 5.68 5.32
CA TYR A 144 10.85 5.99 6.66
C TYR A 144 12.24 5.39 6.84
N PHE A 145 13.12 6.09 7.56
CA PHE A 145 14.47 5.58 7.82
C PHE A 145 14.54 4.71 9.08
N ASP A 146 13.58 4.86 9.99
CA ASP A 146 13.51 4.06 11.21
C ASP A 146 12.06 3.90 11.69
N SER A 147 11.78 2.80 12.38
CA SER A 147 10.49 2.51 13.02
C SER A 147 10.53 2.80 14.52
N ILE A 148 9.37 2.92 15.15
CA ILE A 148 9.31 2.91 16.61
C ILE A 148 9.89 1.57 17.12
N PRO A 149 10.77 1.57 18.14
CA PRO A 149 11.39 0.35 18.63
C PRO A 149 10.38 -0.75 18.96
N GLY A 150 10.55 -1.92 18.37
CA GLY A 150 9.67 -3.07 18.56
C GLY A 150 8.36 -3.07 17.73
N ALA A 151 8.03 -1.98 17.04
CA ALA A 151 6.77 -1.86 16.31
C ALA A 151 6.70 -2.68 15.01
N VAL A 152 7.86 -2.96 14.40
CA VAL A 152 7.97 -3.66 13.11
C VAL A 152 8.83 -4.91 13.25
N THR A 153 8.32 -6.02 12.72
CA THR A 153 9.05 -7.29 12.59
C THR A 153 9.51 -7.48 11.15
N ARG A 154 10.71 -8.02 10.96
CA ARG A 154 11.33 -8.23 9.65
C ARG A 154 11.30 -9.72 9.30
N HIS A 155 10.89 -10.04 8.08
CA HIS A 155 10.85 -11.40 7.53
C HIS A 155 11.59 -11.47 6.21
N THR A 156 12.30 -12.56 5.95
CA THR A 156 12.94 -12.76 4.64
C THR A 156 11.89 -13.16 3.62
N ASP A 157 11.74 -12.38 2.55
CA ASP A 157 10.87 -12.62 1.41
C ASP A 157 11.73 -13.03 0.21
N SER A 158 11.62 -14.29 -0.21
CA SER A 158 12.32 -14.87 -1.36
C SER A 158 11.43 -15.01 -2.61
N THR A 159 10.25 -14.37 -2.60
CA THR A 159 9.29 -14.45 -3.71
C THR A 159 9.89 -13.86 -4.99
N PHE A 160 9.53 -14.43 -6.16
CA PHE A 160 10.02 -14.02 -7.48
C PHE A 160 11.54 -14.14 -7.66
N GLY A 161 12.22 -14.96 -6.85
CA GLY A 161 13.67 -15.18 -6.98
C GLY A 161 14.54 -14.00 -6.52
N MET A 162 13.94 -13.00 -5.88
CA MET A 162 14.66 -11.87 -5.27
C MET A 162 14.64 -12.03 -3.75
N GLN A 163 15.77 -11.77 -3.09
CA GLN A 163 15.80 -11.68 -1.62
C GLN A 163 15.47 -10.26 -1.19
N ARG A 164 14.30 -10.08 -0.58
CA ARG A 164 13.85 -8.84 0.04
C ARG A 164 13.58 -9.07 1.51
N THR A 165 13.54 -8.00 2.29
CA THR A 165 13.12 -8.09 3.70
C THR A 165 11.73 -7.48 3.82
N GLU A 166 10.71 -8.33 3.98
CA GLU A 166 9.35 -7.91 4.30
C GLU A 166 9.32 -7.29 5.70
N ILE A 167 8.52 -6.24 5.85
CA ILE A 167 8.21 -5.63 7.15
C ILE A 167 6.74 -5.82 7.47
N VAL A 168 6.46 -6.32 8.66
CA VAL A 168 5.11 -6.54 9.18
C VAL A 168 4.92 -5.86 10.53
N CYS A 169 3.67 -5.51 10.88
CA CYS A 169 3.35 -4.96 12.18
C CYS A 169 3.58 -6.03 13.27
N SER A 170 4.40 -5.74 14.27
CA SER A 170 4.69 -6.67 15.38
C SER A 170 3.48 -6.95 16.28
N ASN A 171 2.44 -6.10 16.24
CA ASN A 171 1.26 -6.29 17.07
C ASN A 171 0.20 -7.19 16.43
N CYS A 172 0.01 -7.15 15.11
CA CYS A 172 -1.08 -7.89 14.46
C CYS A 172 -0.66 -8.70 13.22
N GLY A 173 0.63 -8.71 12.89
CA GLY A 173 1.18 -9.43 11.73
C GLY A 173 0.82 -8.85 10.37
N GLY A 174 0.20 -7.66 10.32
CA GLY A 174 -0.22 -7.05 9.06
C GLY A 174 0.98 -6.64 8.19
N HIS A 175 0.94 -6.98 6.90
CA HIS A 175 1.94 -6.60 5.91
C HIS A 175 1.98 -5.08 5.71
N LEU A 176 3.18 -4.49 5.83
CA LEU A 176 3.39 -3.05 5.67
C LEU A 176 4.09 -2.76 4.34
N GLY A 177 5.09 -3.56 3.98
CA GLY A 177 5.90 -3.37 2.78
C GLY A 177 7.25 -4.07 2.88
N HIS A 178 8.32 -3.40 2.44
CA HIS A 178 9.68 -3.94 2.47
C HIS A 178 10.70 -2.92 2.97
N VAL A 179 11.78 -3.40 3.57
CA VAL A 179 12.95 -2.59 3.95
C VAL A 179 14.14 -2.90 3.05
N PHE A 180 14.82 -1.84 2.63
CA PHE A 180 16.04 -1.87 1.84
C PHE A 180 17.16 -1.19 2.64
N LYS A 181 18.40 -1.62 2.46
CA LYS A 181 19.58 -1.08 3.18
C LYS A 181 20.71 -0.82 2.19
N GLY A 182 21.58 0.15 2.50
CA GLY A 182 22.78 0.39 1.69
C GLY A 182 22.52 1.17 0.40
N GLU A 183 21.48 2.00 0.37
CA GLU A 183 21.11 2.80 -0.81
C GLU A 183 21.81 4.17 -0.82
N GLY A 184 22.49 4.55 0.26
CA GLY A 184 23.23 5.80 0.36
C GLY A 184 22.33 7.01 0.62
N PHE A 185 21.19 6.84 1.29
CA PHE A 185 20.36 7.98 1.68
C PHE A 185 21.02 8.75 2.82
N PRO A 186 20.89 10.09 2.87
CA PRO A 186 21.45 10.93 3.93
C PRO A 186 20.62 10.81 5.22
N THR A 187 20.49 9.60 5.74
CA THR A 187 19.72 9.23 6.93
C THR A 187 20.62 8.49 7.91
N PRO A 188 20.35 8.53 9.23
CA PRO A 188 21.26 7.95 10.23
C PRO A 188 21.48 6.43 10.08
N THR A 189 20.48 5.71 9.58
CA THR A 189 20.45 4.25 9.51
C THR A 189 20.82 3.72 8.12
N ASP A 190 20.75 4.56 7.08
CA ASP A 190 20.81 4.15 5.66
C ASP A 190 19.85 2.99 5.33
N GLU A 191 18.70 2.96 6.03
CA GLU A 191 17.58 2.06 5.75
C GLU A 191 16.45 2.84 5.08
N ARG A 192 15.75 2.18 4.16
CA ARG A 192 14.52 2.68 3.56
C ARG A 192 13.41 1.67 3.79
N HIS A 193 12.54 1.97 4.74
CA HIS A 193 11.28 1.27 4.94
C HIS A 193 10.28 1.82 3.91
N CYS A 194 10.05 1.07 2.85
CA CYS A 194 9.08 1.38 1.80
C CYS A 194 7.73 0.79 2.18
N VAL A 195 6.79 1.63 2.62
CA VAL A 195 5.55 1.20 3.26
C VAL A 195 4.35 1.55 2.38
N ASN A 196 3.35 0.69 2.30
CA ASN A 196 2.08 1.04 1.67
C ASN A 196 1.33 2.08 2.51
N SER A 197 0.93 3.19 1.90
CA SER A 197 0.13 4.22 2.57
C SER A 197 -1.17 3.67 3.15
N VAL A 198 -1.84 2.77 2.45
CA VAL A 198 -3.10 2.16 2.91
C VAL A 198 -2.91 1.31 4.18
N SER A 199 -1.70 0.84 4.46
CA SER A 199 -1.40 0.10 5.69
C SER A 199 -1.22 1.00 6.92
N LEU A 200 -1.23 2.32 6.72
CA LEU A 200 -1.00 3.32 7.74
C LEU A 200 -2.26 4.16 8.01
N LYS A 201 -2.29 4.79 9.18
CA LYS A 201 -3.23 5.82 9.58
C LYS A 201 -2.48 6.89 10.34
N PHE A 202 -2.57 8.14 9.90
CA PHE A 202 -1.88 9.23 10.57
C PHE A 202 -2.68 9.77 11.76
N GLN A 203 -2.00 10.04 12.86
CA GLN A 203 -2.52 10.70 14.04
C GLN A 203 -1.68 11.94 14.35
N GLU A 204 -2.33 13.08 14.46
CA GLU A 204 -1.71 14.34 14.86
C GLU A 204 -1.28 14.29 16.34
N GLY A 205 -0.12 14.89 16.64
CA GLY A 205 0.45 14.92 17.98
C GLY A 205 1.18 13.63 18.40
N ASP A 206 1.94 13.72 19.50
CA ASP A 206 2.79 12.62 20.00
C ASP A 206 2.05 11.68 21.00
N GLU A 207 0.74 11.87 21.13
CA GLU A 207 -0.15 11.14 22.04
C GLU A 207 -0.19 9.62 21.74
N GLY A 208 0.06 9.22 20.49
CA GLY A 208 0.04 7.82 20.05
C GLY A 208 1.10 6.92 20.69
N VAL A 209 2.18 7.48 21.24
CA VAL A 209 3.27 6.71 21.85
C VAL A 209 3.02 6.40 23.33
N LYS A 210 2.16 7.18 24.02
CA LYS A 210 1.99 7.07 25.49
C LYS A 210 0.89 6.11 25.95
N ALA A 211 0.03 5.63 25.06
CA ALA A 211 -1.17 4.89 25.45
C ALA A 211 -0.96 3.39 25.80
N LYS A 212 0.28 2.88 25.77
CA LYS A 212 0.56 1.45 26.04
C LYS A 212 1.86 1.17 26.83
N ALA A 213 2.35 2.15 27.60
CA ALA A 213 3.44 1.94 28.55
C ALA A 213 2.89 1.55 29.93
#